data_AF-A0A8K0JYU6-F1
#
_entry.id   AF-A0A8K0JYU6-F1
#
_cell.length_a   1.000
_cell.length_b   1.000
_cell.length_c   1.000
_cell.angle_alpha   90.00
_cell.angle_beta   90.00
_cell.angle_gamma   90.00
#
_symmetry.space_group_name_H-M   'P 1'
#
loop_
_entity.id
_entity.type
_entity.pdbx_description
1 polymer ?
#
loop_
_entity_poly.entity_id
_entity_poly.type
_entity_poly.pdbx_seq_one_letter_code
_entity_poly.pdbx_strand_id
1 'polypeptide(L)' 'MESPEAKGIEDEEEAPVSTFVTAFYDAVILYALALNETLASKGSVRDGEAITKRMWNKTFTEYDHIKAGRT' A
#
# COMPACT_ATOMS: atom_id res chain seq x y z
N MET A 1 -46.70 29.95 -7.18
CA MET A 1 -45.96 29.19 -6.16
C MET A 1 -46.03 27.74 -6.57
N GLU A 2 -45.00 27.25 -7.26
CA GLU A 2 -44.54 25.87 -7.18
C GLU A 2 -43.08 25.85 -7.64
N SER A 3 -42.30 25.02 -6.96
CA SER A 3 -40.87 25.17 -6.71
C SER A 3 -39.98 24.88 -7.94
N PRO A 4 -38.80 25.50 -8.08
CA PRO A 4 -37.72 24.86 -8.82
C PRO A 4 -37.36 23.57 -8.08
N GLU A 5 -37.48 22.44 -8.76
CA GLU A 5 -37.06 21.14 -8.25
C GLU A 5 -35.56 21.23 -7.95
N ALA A 6 -35.22 21.04 -6.67
CA ALA A 6 -33.84 21.02 -6.22
C ALA A 6 -33.12 19.87 -6.92
N LYS A 7 -32.15 20.23 -7.77
CA LYS A 7 -31.20 19.29 -8.37
C LYS A 7 -30.44 18.65 -7.21
N GLY A 8 -30.76 17.40 -6.90
CA GLY A 8 -30.12 16.63 -5.84
C GLY A 8 -28.60 16.66 -6.00
N ILE A 9 -27.94 17.26 -5.03
CA ILE A 9 -26.59 16.91 -4.59
C ILE A 9 -26.88 15.71 -3.68
N GLU A 10 -26.32 14.51 -3.85
CA GLU A 10 -24.92 14.12 -3.70
C GLU A 10 -24.82 12.68 -4.21
N ASP A 11 -24.10 12.45 -5.30
CA ASP A 11 -23.32 11.23 -5.46
C ASP A 11 -21.88 11.75 -5.57
N GLU A 12 -21.24 11.97 -4.41
CA GLU A 12 -19.77 11.98 -4.38
C GLU A 12 -19.36 10.53 -4.67
N GLU A 13 -19.35 10.16 -5.96
CA GLU A 13 -18.65 8.97 -6.42
C GLU A 13 -17.27 9.05 -5.78
N GLU A 14 -16.95 8.10 -4.87
CA GLU A 14 -15.60 7.92 -4.39
C GLU A 14 -14.71 7.87 -5.63
N ALA A 15 -13.98 8.96 -5.86
CA ALA A 15 -13.22 9.11 -7.08
C ALA A 15 -12.28 7.90 -7.16
N PRO A 16 -12.28 7.15 -8.27
CA PRO A 16 -11.55 5.89 -8.34
C PRO A 16 -10.09 6.15 -7.97
N VAL A 17 -9.64 5.55 -6.87
CA VAL A 17 -8.24 5.63 -6.47
C VAL A 17 -7.39 5.15 -7.63
N SER A 18 -6.45 5.99 -8.05
CA SER A 18 -5.65 5.71 -9.23
C SER A 18 -4.81 4.45 -8.99
N THR A 19 -4.79 3.55 -9.98
CA THR A 19 -3.95 2.34 -9.95
C THR A 19 -2.48 2.68 -9.68
N PHE A 20 -2.01 3.87 -10.10
CA PHE A 20 -0.66 4.34 -9.77
C PHE A 20 -0.49 4.58 -8.27
N VAL A 21 -1.44 5.24 -7.63
CA VAL A 21 -1.41 5.51 -6.18
C VAL A 21 -1.43 4.20 -5.40
N THR A 22 -2.28 3.25 -5.80
CA THR A 22 -2.32 1.90 -5.20
C THR A 22 -0.99 1.17 -5.38
N ALA A 23 -0.38 1.20 -6.57
CA ALA A 23 0.91 0.56 -6.82
C ALA A 23 2.05 1.15 -5.97
N PHE A 24 2.06 2.46 -5.72
CA PHE A 24 3.04 3.07 -4.80
C PHE A 24 2.79 2.68 -3.34
N TYR A 25 1.53 2.60 -2.92
CA TYR A 25 1.17 2.10 -1.60
C TYR A 25 1.70 0.67 -1.39
N ASP A 26 1.43 -0.23 -2.35
CA ASP A 26 1.92 -1.60 -2.34
C ASP A 26 3.46 -1.67 -2.37
N ALA A 27 4.12 -0.81 -3.16
CA ALA A 27 5.58 -0.77 -3.25
C ALA A 27 6.25 -0.40 -1.92
N VAL A 28 5.65 0.52 -1.15
CA VAL A 28 6.17 0.90 0.17
C VAL A 28 6.03 -0.25 1.17
N ILE A 29 4.90 -0.95 1.17
CA ILE A 29 4.71 -2.14 2.02
C ILE A 29 5.72 -3.23 1.64
N LEU A 30 5.86 -3.53 0.34
CA LEU A 30 6.81 -4.52 -0.16
C LEU A 30 8.25 -4.18 0.24
N TYR A 31 8.64 -2.90 0.15
CA TYR A 31 9.94 -2.43 0.60
C TYR A 31 10.15 -2.64 2.10
N ALA A 32 9.17 -2.27 2.93
CA ALA A 32 9.26 -2.42 4.38
C ALA A 32 9.45 -3.90 4.79
N LEU A 33 8.74 -4.82 4.14
CA LEU A 33 8.89 -6.27 4.38
C LEU A 33 10.30 -6.76 4.00
N ALA A 34 10.76 -6.43 2.80
CA ALA A 34 12.08 -6.82 2.32
C ALA A 34 13.21 -6.21 3.18
N LEU A 35 13.04 -4.98 3.66
CA LEU A 35 13.97 -4.30 4.56
C LEU A 35 14.04 -5.01 5.91
N ASN A 36 12.90 -5.34 6.51
CA ASN A 36 12.84 -6.06 7.78
C ASN A 36 13.54 -7.42 7.69
N GLU A 37 13.32 -8.17 6.61
CA GLU A 37 14.01 -9.45 6.36
C GLU A 37 15.53 -9.26 6.18
N THR A 38 15.94 -8.17 5.53
CA THR A 38 17.36 -7.83 5.36
C THR A 38 18.01 -7.54 6.70
N LEU A 39 17.36 -6.75 7.56
CA LEU A 39 17.85 -6.40 8.89
C LEU A 39 17.86 -7.61 9.84
N ALA A 40 16.83 -8.46 9.79
CA ALA A 40 16.79 -9.72 10.54
C ALA A 40 17.95 -10.65 10.16
N SER A 41 18.40 -10.57 8.91
CA SER A 41 19.58 -11.29 8.40
C SER A 41 20.92 -10.61 8.76
N LYS A 42 20.93 -9.58 9.62
CA LYS A 42 22.10 -8.72 9.94
C LYS A 42 22.66 -7.96 8.73
N GLY A 43 21.84 -7.76 7.70
CA GLY A 43 22.19 -6.93 6.55
C GLY A 43 22.12 -5.43 6.85
N SER A 44 22.38 -4.62 5.82
CA SER A 44 22.37 -3.17 5.92
C SER A 44 21.19 -2.57 5.15
N VAL A 45 20.62 -1.48 5.68
CA VAL A 45 19.62 -0.66 4.96
C VAL A 45 20.17 -0.08 3.65
N ARG A 46 21.49 -0.04 3.49
CA ARG A 46 22.19 0.46 2.29
C ARG A 46 22.41 -0.62 1.23
N ASP A 47 22.13 -1.88 1.54
CA ASP A 47 22.28 -2.99 0.59
C ASP A 47 21.02 -3.12 -0.27
N GLY A 48 20.90 -2.21 -1.24
CA GLY A 48 19.74 -2.15 -2.14
C GLY A 48 19.57 -3.41 -2.97
N GLU A 49 20.66 -4.11 -3.32
CA GLU A 49 20.59 -5.38 -4.06
C GLU A 49 19.99 -6.49 -3.19
N ALA A 50 20.41 -6.62 -1.94
CA ALA A 50 19.86 -7.60 -1.02
C ALA A 50 18.38 -7.35 -0.71
N ILE A 51 17.98 -6.07 -0.61
CA ILE A 51 16.58 -5.67 -0.39
C ILE A 51 15.75 -6.00 -1.64
N THR A 52 16.17 -5.53 -2.82
CA THR A 52 15.40 -5.75 -4.06
C THR A 52 15.28 -7.22 -4.44
N LYS A 53 16.32 -8.04 -4.21
CA LYS A 53 16.23 -9.51 -4.37
C LYS A 53 15.15 -10.14 -3.49
N ARG A 54 14.93 -9.62 -2.28
CA ARG A 54 13.86 -10.09 -1.38
C ARG A 54 12.48 -9.59 -1.79
N MET A 55 12.39 -8.53 -2.60
CA MET A 55 11.11 -8.08 -3.18
C MET A 55 10.66 -9.00 -4.32
N TRP A 56 11.59 -9.59 -5.08
CA TRP A 56 11.27 -10.41 -6.25
C TRP A 56 10.54 -11.71 -5.86
N ASN A 57 9.56 -12.08 -6.68
CA ASN A 57 8.71 -13.27 -6.49
C ASN A 57 8.02 -13.35 -5.11
N LYS A 58 7.88 -12.22 -4.40
CA LYS A 58 7.18 -12.14 -3.12
C LYS A 58 5.72 -11.78 -3.37
N THR A 59 4.82 -12.57 -2.79
CA THR A 59 3.41 -12.24 -2.66
C THR A 59 3.14 -11.79 -1.23
N PHE A 60 2.26 -10.82 -1.06
CA PHE A 60 1.89 -10.32 0.25
C PHE A 60 0.44 -9.82 0.20
N THR A 61 -0.31 -10.00 1.29
CA THR A 61 -1.67 -9.47 1.42
C THR A 61 -1.69 -8.45 2.54
N GLU A 62 -2.36 -7.31 2.34
CA GLU A 62 -2.39 -6.22 3.32
C GLU A 62 -2.80 -6.70 4.72
N TYR A 63 -3.77 -7.63 4.80
CA TYR A 63 -4.26 -8.20 6.06
C TYR A 63 -3.22 -8.99 6.87
N ASP A 64 -2.22 -9.60 6.23
CA ASP A 64 -1.17 -10.34 6.94
C ASP A 64 -0.26 -9.40 7.75
N HIS A 65 -0.02 -8.18 7.26
CA HIS A 65 0.98 -7.27 7.85
C HIS A 65 0.45 -6.45 9.03
N ILE A 66 -0.86 -6.16 9.07
CA ILE A 66 -1.50 -5.43 10.19
C ILE A 66 -1.55 -6.31 11.46
N LYS A 67 -1.39 -7.63 11.34
CA LYS A 67 -1.26 -8.52 12.51
C LYS A 67 0.19 -8.66 12.99
N ALA A 68 1.16 -8.66 12.08
CA ALA A 68 2.58 -8.80 12.41
C ALA A 68 3.12 -7.62 13.26
N GLY A 69 2.53 -6.43 13.15
CA GLY A 69 2.89 -5.25 13.96
C GLY A 69 2.25 -5.18 15.35
N ARG A 70 1.53 -6.22 15.80
CA ARG A 70 0.73 -6.21 17.05
C ARG A 70 1.12 -7.29 18.09
N THR A 71 2.26 -7.95 17.92
CA THR A 71 2.79 -8.97 18.86
C THR A 71 4.17 -8.61 19.36
#